data_AF-A0A9Q8Q429-F1
#
_entry.id   AF-A0A9Q8Q429-F1
#
_cell.length_a   1.000
_cell.length_b   1.000
_cell.length_c   1.000
_cell.angle_alpha   90.00
_cell.angle_beta   90.00
_cell.angle_gamma   90.00
#
_symmetry.space_group_name_H-M   'P 1'
#
loop_
_entity.id
_entity.type
_entity.pdbx_description
1 polymer ?
#
loop_
_entity_poly.entity_id
_entity_poly.type
_entity_poly.pdbx_seq_one_letter_code
_entity_poly.pdbx_strand_id
1 'polypeptide(L)' 'MNTLLDQLISELINVTKKYSENDDITVGIPQLTENNLKIQFHFADKNGLDITFNTIKLAENSV' A
#
# COMPACT_ATOMS: atom_id res chain seq x y z
N MET A 1 7.55 8.15 -11.06
CA MET A 1 7.19 7.59 -9.75
C MET A 1 8.47 7.41 -8.95
N ASN A 2 8.47 7.63 -7.64
CA ASN A 2 9.68 7.50 -6.81
C ASN A 2 10.10 6.02 -6.75
N THR A 3 11.37 5.70 -7.01
CA THR A 3 11.88 4.33 -7.02
C THR A 3 11.62 3.56 -5.72
N LEU A 4 11.58 4.24 -4.56
CA LEU A 4 11.22 3.64 -3.28
C LEU A 4 9.74 3.24 -3.18
N LEU A 5 8.84 4.04 -3.76
CA LEU A 5 7.41 3.73 -3.75
C LEU A 5 7.12 2.51 -4.62
N ASP A 6 7.80 2.41 -5.76
CA ASP A 6 7.68 1.25 -6.67
C ASP A 6 8.20 -0.03 -6.00
N GLN A 7 9.30 0.07 -5.24
CA GLN A 7 9.83 -1.03 -4.43
C GLN A 7 8.83 -1.48 -3.35
N LEU A 8 8.28 -0.53 -2.58
CA LEU A 8 7.27 -0.83 -1.56
C LEU A 8 6.05 -1.54 -2.15
N ILE A 9 5.51 -1.02 -3.27
CA ILE A 9 4.37 -1.65 -3.95
C ILE A 9 4.71 -3.07 -4.40
N SER A 10 5.90 -3.27 -4.97
CA SER A 10 6.35 -4.58 -5.44
C SER A 10 6.46 -5.59 -4.28
N GLU A 11 7.01 -5.17 -3.15
CA GLU A 11 7.10 -6.01 -1.95
C GLU A 11 5.71 -6.35 -1.39
N LEU A 12 4.80 -5.37 -1.32
CA LEU A 12 3.44 -5.59 -0.86
C LEU A 12 2.68 -6.55 -1.80
N ILE A 13 2.85 -6.46 -3.11
CA ILE A 13 2.29 -7.42 -4.07
C ILE A 13 2.80 -8.82 -3.77
N ASN A 14 4.12 -8.99 -3.61
CA ASN A 14 4.72 -10.30 -3.38
C ASN A 14 4.22 -10.94 -2.08
N VAL A 15 4.16 -10.15 -0.99
CA VAL A 15 3.61 -10.60 0.29
C VAL A 15 2.14 -10.97 0.13
N THR A 16 1.35 -10.13 -0.52
CA THR A 16 -0.08 -10.36 -0.70
C THR A 16 -0.34 -11.65 -1.49
N LYS A 17 0.38 -11.89 -2.61
CA LYS A 17 0.29 -13.13 -3.39
C LYS A 17 0.65 -14.36 -2.56
N LYS A 18 1.73 -14.28 -1.78
CA LYS A 18 2.21 -15.40 -0.95
C LYS A 18 1.18 -15.84 0.09
N TYR A 19 0.48 -14.90 0.72
CA TYR A 19 -0.44 -15.21 1.83
C TYR A 19 -1.91 -15.31 1.40
N SER A 20 -2.29 -14.77 0.25
CA SER A 20 -3.65 -14.89 -0.28
C SER A 20 -3.88 -16.18 -1.07
N GLU A 21 -2.81 -16.90 -1.43
CA GLU A 21 -2.84 -18.03 -2.38
C GLU A 21 -3.53 -17.65 -3.71
N ASN A 22 -3.44 -16.38 -4.10
CA ASN A 22 -4.01 -15.86 -5.34
C ASN A 22 -2.94 -15.06 -6.12
N ASP A 23 -2.67 -15.50 -7.35
CA ASP A 23 -1.73 -14.86 -8.28
C ASP A 23 -2.34 -13.69 -9.07
N ASP A 24 -3.67 -13.67 -9.19
CA ASP A 24 -4.46 -12.65 -9.88
C ASP A 24 -4.81 -11.50 -8.94
N ILE A 25 -3.76 -10.73 -8.63
CA ILE A 25 -3.83 -9.52 -7.82
C ILE A 25 -3.43 -8.34 -8.68
N THR A 26 -4.30 -7.33 -8.74
CA THR A 26 -3.99 -6.04 -9.34
C THR A 26 -3.93 -4.96 -8.27
N VAL A 27 -3.03 -3.99 -8.45
CA VAL A 27 -2.88 -2.85 -7.54
C VAL A 27 -3.37 -1.60 -8.24
N GLY A 28 -4.27 -0.88 -7.60
CA GLY A 28 -4.75 0.42 -8.06
C GLY A 28 -3.65 1.48 -7.99
N ILE A 29 -3.86 2.59 -8.69
CA ILE A 29 -2.92 3.73 -8.64
C ILE A 29 -2.82 4.20 -7.18
N PRO A 30 -1.61 4.20 -6.58
CA PRO A 30 -1.42 4.68 -5.22
C PRO A 30 -1.89 6.12 -5.08
N GLN A 31 -2.65 6.41 -4.04
CA GLN A 31 -3.09 7.76 -3.73
C GLN A 31 -2.21 8.34 -2.63
N LEU A 32 -1.38 9.31 -3.00
CA LEU A 32 -0.54 10.05 -2.07
C LEU A 32 -1.22 11.36 -1.72
N THR A 33 -1.44 11.60 -0.43
CA THR A 33 -1.80 12.90 0.12
C THR A 33 -0.67 13.39 1.04
N GLU A 34 -0.80 14.59 1.60
CA GLU A 34 0.17 15.16 2.54
C GLU A 34 0.44 14.25 3.76
N ASN A 35 -0.57 13.49 4.20
CA ASN A 35 -0.52 12.75 5.46
C ASN A 35 -0.75 11.25 5.32
N ASN A 36 -1.06 10.76 4.11
CA ASN A 36 -1.27 9.35 3.91
C ASN A 36 -0.87 8.89 2.50
N LEU A 37 -0.46 7.63 2.43
CA LEU A 37 -0.35 6.84 1.22
C LEU A 37 -1.41 5.74 1.29
N LYS A 38 -2.33 5.73 0.33
CA LYS A 38 -3.32 4.66 0.16
C LYS A 38 -2.95 3.77 -1.02
N ILE A 39 -3.03 2.47 -0.82
CA ILE A 39 -2.79 1.45 -1.83
C ILE A 39 -3.95 0.47 -1.78
N GLN A 40 -4.61 0.26 -2.91
CA GLN A 40 -5.74 -0.65 -3.03
C GLN A 40 -5.33 -1.89 -3.83
N PHE A 41 -5.60 -3.05 -3.27
CA PHE A 41 -5.40 -4.35 -3.87
C PHE A 41 -6.75 -4.94 -4.28
N HIS A 42 -6.87 -5.33 -5.54
CA HIS A 42 -8.04 -6.03 -6.06
C HIS A 42 -7.66 -7.49 -6.33
N PHE A 43 -8.51 -8.38 -5.85
CA PHE A 43 -8.42 -9.82 -6.07
C PHE A 43 -9.58 -10.21 -6.98
N ALA A 44 -9.35 -11.04 -7.99
CA ALA A 44 -10.42 -11.42 -8.92
C ALA A 44 -11.56 -12.22 -8.26
N ASP A 45 -11.28 -12.94 -7.17
CA ASP A 45 -12.19 -13.88 -6.51
C ASP A 45 -12.54 -13.48 -5.06
N LYS A 46 -12.00 -12.37 -4.55
CA LYS A 46 -12.12 -11.94 -3.15
C LYS A 46 -12.44 -10.46 -3.05
N ASN A 47 -12.88 -10.05 -1.87
CA ASN A 47 -13.04 -8.64 -1.55
C ASN A 47 -11.67 -7.92 -1.64
N GLY A 48 -11.69 -6.66 -2.08
CA GLY A 48 -10.48 -5.84 -2.14
C GLY A 48 -9.86 -5.62 -0.76
N LEU A 49 -8.56 -5.34 -0.74
CA LEU A 49 -7.81 -4.95 0.46
C LEU A 49 -7.31 -3.52 0.27
N ASP A 50 -7.76 -2.62 1.14
CA ASP A 50 -7.27 -1.25 1.20
C ASP A 50 -6.23 -1.11 2.31
N ILE A 51 -5.02 -0.70 1.95
CA ILE A 51 -3.92 -0.42 2.89
C ILE A 51 -3.69 1.10 2.93
N THR A 52 -3.74 1.68 4.13
CA THR A 52 -3.42 3.09 4.35
C THR A 52 -2.22 3.23 5.27
N PHE A 53 -1.12 3.78 4.76
CA PHE A 53 0.02 4.21 5.55
C PHE A 53 -0.18 5.68 5.93
N ASN A 54 -0.42 5.95 7.21
CA ASN A 54 -0.46 7.31 7.72
C ASN A 54 0.95 7.76 8.09
N THR A 55 1.29 9.01 7.79
CA THR A 55 2.54 9.59 8.29
C THR A 55 2.46 9.65 9.81
N ILE A 56 3.49 9.14 10.49
CA ILE A 56 3.63 9.34 11.93
C ILE A 56 4.12 10.78 12.09
N LYS A 57 3.20 11.70 12.38
CA LYS A 57 3.60 13.04 12.84
C LYS A 57 4.24 12.84 14.20
N LEU A 58 5.57 12.89 14.26
CA LEU A 58 6.28 12.99 15.53
C LEU A 58 5.73 14.25 16.21
N ALA A 59 5.18 14.11 17.41
CA ALA A 59 4.72 15.26 18.17
C ALA A 59 5.91 16.22 18.27
N GLU A 60 5.79 17.41 17.68
CA GLU A 60 6.76 18.47 17.85
C GLU A 60 6.78 18.77 19.35
N ASN A 61 7.86 18.36 20.03
CA ASN A 61 8.10 18.77 21.40
C ASN A 61 8.18 20.30 21.36
N SER A 62 7.08 20.95 21.76
CA SER A 62 7.03 22.37 22.00
C SER A 62 7.93 22.65 23.21
N VAL A 63 9.12 23.17 22.94
CA VAL A 63 10.03 23.75 23.95
C VAL A 63 10.05 25.25 23.75
#